data_AF-A0A6A6DZX0-F1
#
_entry.id   AF-A0A6A6DZX0-F1
#
_cell.length_a   1.000
_cell.length_b   1.000
_cell.length_c   1.000
_cell.angle_alpha   90.00
_cell.angle_beta   90.00
_cell.angle_gamma   90.00
#
_symmetry.space_group_name_H-M   'P 1'
#
loop_
_entity.id
_entity.type
_entity.pdbx_description
1 polymer ?
#
loop_
_entity_poly.entity_id
_entity_poly.type
_entity_poly.pdbx_seq_one_letter_code
_entity_poly.pdbx_strand_id
1 'polypeptide(L)'
;DAATRAQVISLRSFGASIKETLEITGVSERTQRKIITRVRDRGFVDGGPLLDAHVEDGQKSGAPRKRTPSFNEELALKVRKDRYGREKNTETLAAEFNKAGRNISHESVRLALYEMGFKKVKPTRKPGLTPAMRKARLE
;
A
#
# COMPACT_ATOMS: atom_id res chain seq x y z
N ASP A 1 -2.69 -19.04 -17.09
CA ASP A 1 -2.24 -18.18 -18.18
C ASP A 1 -3.42 -17.36 -18.73
N ALA A 2 -3.18 -16.17 -19.28
CA ALA A 2 -4.22 -15.28 -19.79
C ALA A 2 -4.89 -15.85 -21.05
N ALA A 3 -4.12 -16.44 -21.97
CA ALA A 3 -4.67 -17.01 -23.20
C ALA A 3 -5.60 -18.20 -22.89
N THR A 4 -5.20 -19.08 -21.98
CA THR A 4 -6.06 -20.21 -21.55
C THR A 4 -7.35 -19.72 -20.90
N ARG A 5 -7.31 -18.64 -20.09
CA ARG A 5 -8.52 -18.07 -19.50
C ARG A 5 -9.44 -17.49 -20.57
N ALA A 6 -8.88 -16.76 -21.54
CA ALA A 6 -9.64 -16.20 -22.65
C ALA A 6 -10.36 -17.30 -23.45
N GLN A 7 -9.65 -18.40 -23.77
CA GLN A 7 -10.23 -19.57 -24.44
C GLN A 7 -11.37 -20.21 -23.65
N VAL A 8 -11.20 -20.40 -22.33
CA VAL A 8 -12.28 -20.91 -21.47
C VAL A 8 -13.49 -19.99 -21.49
N ILE A 9 -13.30 -18.67 -21.39
CA ILE A 9 -14.40 -17.70 -21.38
C ILE A 9 -15.12 -17.72 -22.72
N SER A 10 -14.39 -17.71 -23.84
CA SER A 10 -14.99 -17.71 -25.17
C SER A 10 -15.79 -18.99 -25.40
N LEU A 11 -15.22 -20.16 -25.14
CA LEU A 11 -15.91 -21.45 -25.32
C LEU A 11 -17.20 -21.51 -24.50
N ARG A 12 -17.14 -21.07 -23.23
CA ARG A 12 -18.30 -21.06 -22.34
C ARG A 12 -19.35 -20.04 -22.76
N SER A 13 -18.94 -18.88 -23.26
CA SER A 13 -19.85 -17.86 -23.79
C SER A 13 -20.57 -18.32 -25.07
N PHE A 14 -19.94 -19.18 -25.87
CA PHE A 14 -20.54 -19.79 -27.06
C PHE A 14 -21.29 -21.10 -26.78
N GLY A 15 -21.49 -21.46 -25.50
CA GLY A 15 -22.34 -22.58 -25.10
C GLY A 15 -21.63 -23.94 -24.99
N ALA A 16 -20.29 -23.99 -25.10
CA ALA A 16 -19.55 -25.25 -24.95
C ALA A 16 -19.76 -25.88 -23.57
N SER A 17 -19.88 -27.20 -23.54
CA SER A 17 -20.06 -27.94 -22.29
C SER A 17 -18.78 -27.93 -21.44
N ILE A 18 -18.90 -28.23 -20.14
CA ILE A 18 -17.75 -28.29 -19.22
C ILE A 18 -16.74 -29.35 -19.69
N LYS A 19 -17.27 -30.47 -20.20
CA LYS A 19 -16.49 -31.60 -20.70
C LYS A 19 -15.72 -31.23 -21.97
N GLU A 20 -16.40 -30.62 -22.94
CA GLU A 20 -15.74 -30.11 -24.15
C GLU A 20 -14.66 -29.08 -23.83
N THR A 21 -14.95 -28.15 -22.92
CA THR A 21 -13.97 -27.15 -22.50
C THR A 21 -12.76 -27.80 -21.82
N LEU A 22 -12.96 -28.86 -21.03
CA LEU A 22 -11.88 -29.63 -20.42
C LEU A 22 -11.03 -30.34 -21.47
N GLU A 23 -11.66 -30.96 -22.47
CA GLU A 23 -10.96 -31.66 -23.55
C GLU A 23 -10.12 -30.70 -24.40
N ILE A 24 -10.65 -29.51 -24.69
CA ILE A 24 -9.98 -28.50 -25.53
C ILE A 24 -8.87 -27.77 -24.76
N THR A 25 -9.14 -27.30 -23.55
CA THR A 25 -8.20 -26.42 -22.82
C THR A 25 -7.42 -27.11 -21.70
N GLY A 26 -7.77 -28.35 -21.35
CA GLY A 26 -7.20 -29.08 -20.21
C GLY A 26 -7.58 -28.51 -18.83
N VAL A 27 -8.52 -27.56 -18.76
CA VAL A 27 -8.85 -26.85 -17.52
C VAL A 27 -9.95 -27.59 -16.77
N SER A 28 -9.70 -27.95 -15.51
CA SER A 28 -10.67 -28.63 -14.65
C SER A 28 -11.95 -27.82 -14.42
N GLU A 29 -13.08 -28.52 -14.27
CA GLU A 29 -14.41 -27.93 -14.05
C GLU A 29 -14.44 -26.88 -12.93
N ARG A 30 -13.80 -27.17 -11.79
CA ARG A 30 -13.69 -26.24 -10.65
C ARG A 30 -13.03 -24.92 -11.06
N THR A 31 -12.02 -25.00 -11.92
CA THR A 31 -11.26 -23.84 -12.40
C THR A 31 -12.07 -23.08 -13.44
N GLN A 32 -12.74 -23.76 -14.37
CA GLN A 32 -13.65 -23.15 -15.33
C GLN A 32 -14.74 -22.33 -14.62
N ARG A 33 -15.41 -22.91 -13.62
CA ARG A 33 -16.42 -22.20 -12.82
C ARG A 33 -15.87 -20.93 -12.17
N LYS A 34 -14.70 -21.02 -11.53
CA LYS A 34 -14.04 -19.86 -10.91
C LYS A 34 -13.72 -18.75 -11.91
N ILE A 35 -13.27 -19.11 -13.11
CA ILE A 35 -12.98 -18.15 -14.18
C ILE A 35 -14.26 -17.42 -14.58
N ILE A 36 -15.34 -18.17 -14.86
CA ILE A 36 -16.62 -17.59 -15.30
C ILE A 36 -17.24 -16.71 -14.22
N THR A 37 -17.25 -17.13 -12.95
CA THR A 37 -17.74 -16.30 -11.84
C THR A 37 -16.97 -14.99 -11.77
N ARG A 38 -15.62 -15.03 -11.76
CA ARG A 38 -14.79 -13.83 -11.69
C ARG A 38 -15.02 -12.86 -12.84
N VAL A 39 -15.23 -13.39 -14.03
CA VAL A 39 -15.43 -12.59 -15.25
C VAL A 39 -16.80 -11.92 -15.22
N ARG A 40 -17.84 -12.61 -14.72
CA ARG A 40 -19.16 -12.02 -14.46
C ARG A 40 -19.12 -10.96 -13.36
N ASP A 41 -18.35 -11.17 -12.29
CA ASP A 41 -18.14 -10.17 -11.23
C ASP A 41 -17.49 -8.88 -11.78
N ARG A 42 -16.77 -8.98 -12.90
CA ARG A 42 -16.14 -7.86 -13.62
C ARG A 42 -17.04 -7.23 -14.69
N GLY A 43 -18.29 -7.67 -14.80
CA GLY A 43 -19.28 -7.09 -15.71
C GLY A 43 -19.32 -7.69 -17.11
N PHE A 44 -18.68 -8.84 -17.34
CA PHE A 44 -18.79 -9.53 -18.62
C PHE A 44 -20.21 -10.10 -18.83
N VAL A 45 -20.73 -9.91 -20.04
CA VAL A 45 -22.02 -10.43 -20.49
C VAL A 45 -21.78 -11.46 -21.59
N ASP A 46 -22.42 -12.62 -21.48
CA ASP A 46 -22.31 -13.70 -22.47
C ASP A 46 -22.76 -13.18 -23.85
N GLY A 47 -21.93 -13.37 -24.88
CA GLY A 47 -22.13 -12.84 -26.24
C GLY A 47 -21.58 -11.43 -26.48
N GLY A 48 -21.08 -10.74 -25.44
CA GLY A 48 -20.39 -9.46 -25.54
C GLY A 48 -18.89 -9.59 -25.86
N PRO A 49 -18.20 -8.47 -26.10
CA PRO A 49 -16.76 -8.47 -26.35
C PRO A 49 -15.97 -8.90 -25.10
N LEU A 50 -14.97 -9.76 -25.31
CA LEU A 50 -14.01 -10.10 -24.27
C LEU A 50 -12.90 -9.04 -24.22
N LEU A 51 -12.79 -8.33 -23.09
CA LEU A 51 -11.77 -7.31 -22.85
C LEU A 51 -10.66 -7.86 -21.96
N ASP A 52 -9.46 -7.26 -22.03
CA ASP A 52 -8.31 -7.63 -21.20
C ASP A 52 -8.64 -7.55 -19.70
N ALA A 53 -9.41 -6.55 -19.29
CA ALA A 53 -9.88 -6.37 -17.91
C ALA A 53 -10.63 -7.59 -17.35
N HIS A 54 -11.28 -8.39 -18.21
CA HIS A 54 -11.96 -9.62 -17.80
C HIS A 54 -10.99 -10.77 -17.56
N VAL A 55 -9.89 -10.81 -18.31
CA VAL A 55 -8.94 -11.93 -18.36
C VAL A 55 -7.75 -11.75 -17.42
N GLU A 56 -7.33 -10.51 -17.17
CA GLU A 56 -6.17 -10.18 -16.35
C GLU A 56 -6.34 -10.62 -14.89
N ASP A 57 -5.25 -11.01 -14.23
CA ASP A 57 -5.31 -11.25 -12.79
C ASP A 57 -5.43 -9.92 -12.04
N GLY A 58 -6.28 -9.89 -11.02
CA GLY A 58 -6.37 -8.72 -10.14
C GLY A 58 -5.04 -8.47 -9.43
N GLN A 59 -4.80 -7.21 -9.05
CA GLN A 59 -3.66 -6.88 -8.21
C GLN A 59 -3.68 -7.73 -6.94
N LYS A 60 -2.58 -8.43 -6.69
CA LYS A 60 -2.41 -9.21 -5.45
C LYS A 60 -2.26 -8.20 -4.31
N SER A 61 -3.05 -8.37 -3.25
CA SER A 61 -3.02 -7.51 -2.06
C SER A 61 -1.67 -7.52 -1.32
N GLY A 62 -0.78 -8.46 -1.65
CA GLY A 62 0.51 -8.63 -1.00
C GLY A 62 0.36 -9.05 0.47
N ALA A 63 1.50 -9.16 1.17
CA ALA A 63 1.48 -9.38 2.61
C ALA A 63 1.01 -8.10 3.34
N PRO A 64 0.19 -8.21 4.39
CA PRO A 64 -0.20 -7.08 5.22
C PRO A 64 1.03 -6.32 5.73
N ARG A 65 1.12 -5.03 5.41
CA ARG A 65 2.23 -4.17 5.85
C ARG A 65 1.93 -3.60 7.23
N LYS A 66 2.94 -3.60 8.11
CA LYS A 66 2.86 -2.93 9.43
C LYS A 66 2.68 -1.41 9.33
N ARG A 67 3.13 -0.81 8.20
CA ARG A 67 3.01 0.61 7.87
C ARG A 67 1.65 0.90 7.25
N THR A 68 0.61 0.92 8.07
CA THR A 68 -0.77 1.22 7.63
C THR A 68 -0.95 2.73 7.41
N PRO A 69 -1.97 3.16 6.64
CA PRO A 69 -2.29 4.59 6.50
C PRO A 69 -2.50 5.28 7.86
N SER A 70 -3.20 4.63 8.78
CA SER A 70 -3.38 5.10 10.17
C SER A 70 -2.05 5.26 10.91
N PHE A 71 -1.09 4.36 10.71
CA PHE A 71 0.26 4.52 11.28
C PHE A 71 0.96 5.77 10.73
N ASN A 72 0.88 6.00 9.41
CA ASN A 72 1.52 7.15 8.78
C ASN A 72 0.96 8.48 9.32
N GLU A 73 -0.35 8.57 9.52
CA GLU A 73 -1.00 9.73 10.13
C GLU A 73 -0.53 9.96 11.57
N GLU A 74 -0.52 8.91 12.40
CA GLU A 74 -0.06 8.99 13.79
C GLU A 74 1.42 9.41 13.87
N LEU A 75 2.25 8.86 12.99
CA LEU A 75 3.67 9.21 12.87
C LEU A 75 3.85 10.68 12.46
N ALA A 76 3.11 11.15 11.45
CA ALA A 76 3.16 12.53 11.01
C ALA A 76 2.74 13.50 12.13
N LEU A 77 1.71 13.15 12.93
CA LEU A 77 1.32 13.93 14.09
C LEU A 77 2.43 13.98 15.15
N LYS A 78 3.05 12.85 15.48
CA LYS A 78 4.16 12.81 16.47
C LYS A 78 5.38 13.63 16.01
N VAL A 79 5.66 13.65 14.71
CA VAL A 79 6.77 14.45 14.14
C VAL A 79 6.43 15.94 14.06
N ARG A 80 5.19 16.31 13.71
CA ARG A 80 4.79 17.72 13.54
C ARG A 80 4.39 18.42 14.84
N LYS A 81 3.85 17.69 15.83
CA LYS A 81 3.22 18.24 17.04
C LYS A 81 4.21 18.72 18.11
N ASP A 82 5.51 18.42 18.00
CA ASP A 82 6.46 18.77 19.05
C ASP A 82 6.71 20.29 19.13
N ARG A 83 5.88 20.97 19.94
CA ARG A 83 5.95 22.39 20.27
C ARG A 83 7.32 22.79 20.84
N TYR A 84 8.06 21.84 21.42
CA TYR A 84 9.36 22.08 22.04
C TYR A 84 10.55 21.81 21.10
N GLY A 85 10.31 21.48 19.84
CA GLY A 85 11.33 21.43 18.78
C GLY A 85 12.52 20.53 19.12
N ARG A 86 12.31 19.47 19.92
CA ARG A 86 13.34 18.47 20.17
C ARG A 86 13.31 17.47 19.02
N GLU A 87 14.46 17.25 18.41
CA GLU A 87 14.60 16.22 17.38
C GLU A 87 14.34 14.86 18.02
N LYS A 88 13.30 14.16 17.55
CA LYS A 88 13.12 12.74 17.87
C LYS A 88 13.88 11.92 16.86
N ASN A 89 14.81 11.09 17.35
CA ASN A 89 15.40 10.06 16.52
C ASN A 89 14.32 9.05 16.11
N THR A 90 14.51 8.41 14.97
CA THR A 90 13.69 7.30 14.50
C THR A 90 13.70 6.12 15.48
N GLU A 91 14.72 6.00 16.34
CA GLU A 91 14.81 4.98 17.40
C GLU A 91 13.84 5.29 18.53
N THR A 92 13.81 6.55 18.93
CA THR A 92 12.89 7.05 19.96
C THR A 92 11.45 6.92 19.50
N LEU A 93 11.16 7.27 18.24
CA LEU A 93 9.84 7.09 17.64
C LEU A 93 9.44 5.61 17.60
N ALA A 94 10.31 4.72 17.15
CA ALA A 94 10.05 3.28 17.14
C ALA A 94 9.78 2.75 18.56
N ALA A 95 10.56 3.17 19.56
CA ALA A 95 10.34 2.79 20.95
C ALA A 95 8.99 3.29 21.49
N GLU A 96 8.56 4.50 21.16
CA GLU A 96 7.24 5.03 21.51
C GLU A 96 6.10 4.20 20.89
N PHE A 97 6.23 3.82 19.62
CA PHE A 97 5.25 2.96 18.95
C PHE A 97 5.24 1.53 19.51
N ASN A 98 6.40 0.97 19.84
CA ASN A 98 6.51 -0.33 20.48
C ASN A 98 5.87 -0.33 21.87
N LYS A 99 6.04 0.74 22.66
CA LYS A 99 5.35 0.93 23.95
C LYS A 99 3.83 1.02 23.80
N ALA A 100 3.35 1.59 22.69
CA ALA A 100 1.93 1.62 22.35
C ALA A 100 1.41 0.29 21.74
N GLY A 101 2.23 -0.77 21.74
CA GLY A 101 1.85 -2.11 21.25
C GLY A 101 2.05 -2.32 19.74
N ARG A 102 2.53 -1.33 18.99
CA ARG A 102 2.84 -1.47 17.56
C ARG A 102 4.29 -1.89 17.39
N ASN A 103 4.54 -3.19 17.19
CA ASN A 103 5.89 -3.73 16.99
C ASN A 103 6.49 -3.33 15.62
N ILE A 104 7.20 -2.20 15.58
CA ILE A 104 7.74 -1.55 14.38
C ILE A 104 9.24 -1.31 14.56
N SER A 105 10.01 -1.63 13.51
CA SER A 105 11.45 -1.34 13.48
C SER A 105 11.72 0.13 13.18
N HIS A 106 12.82 0.64 13.69
CA HIS A 106 13.36 1.96 13.33
C HIS A 106 13.38 2.22 11.82
N GLU A 107 13.90 1.26 11.04
CA GLU A 107 14.03 1.41 9.59
C GLU A 107 12.66 1.55 8.92
N SER A 108 11.64 0.87 9.44
CA SER A 108 10.26 1.03 8.94
C SER A 108 9.72 2.44 9.19
N VAL A 109 10.04 3.04 10.35
CA VAL A 109 9.70 4.44 10.65
C VAL A 109 10.41 5.36 9.68
N ARG A 110 11.72 5.15 9.45
CA ARG A 110 12.53 5.92 8.51
C ARG A 110 11.93 5.87 7.10
N LEU A 111 11.65 4.68 6.56
CA LEU A 111 11.06 4.51 5.23
C LEU A 111 9.69 5.19 5.11
N ALA A 112 8.82 5.06 6.11
CA ALA A 112 7.54 5.74 6.13
C ALA A 112 7.69 7.27 6.09
N LEU A 113 8.66 7.83 6.82
CA LEU A 113 8.95 9.27 6.77
C LEU A 113 9.40 9.72 5.39
N TYR A 114 10.25 8.96 4.70
CA TYR A 114 10.67 9.25 3.33
C TYR A 114 9.52 9.17 2.34
N GLU A 115 8.68 8.13 2.43
CA GLU A 115 7.48 7.96 1.59
C GLU A 115 6.49 9.12 1.78
N MET A 116 6.40 9.67 3.00
CA MET A 116 5.59 10.86 3.31
C MET A 116 6.28 12.18 2.91
N GLY A 117 7.51 12.16 2.39
CA GLY A 117 8.24 13.34 1.93
C GLY A 117 8.98 14.12 3.02
N PHE A 118 9.12 13.58 4.24
CA PHE A 118 9.93 14.22 5.28
C PHE A 118 11.42 14.15 4.90
N LYS A 119 12.12 15.27 5.11
CA LYS A 119 13.56 15.38 4.89
C LYS A 119 14.29 15.44 6.24
N LYS A 120 15.52 14.93 6.27
CA LYS A 120 16.42 15.18 7.39
C LYS A 120 16.85 16.65 7.32
N VAL A 121 16.39 17.46 8.27
CA VAL A 121 16.71 18.89 8.35
C VAL A 121 17.46 19.16 9.65
N LYS A 122 18.40 20.11 9.62
CA LYS A 122 19.03 20.63 10.84
C LYS A 122 18.04 21.50 11.62
N PRO A 123 18.21 21.69 12.94
CA PRO A 123 17.33 22.56 13.70
C PRO A 123 17.31 23.97 13.09
N THR A 124 16.14 24.45 12.71
CA THR A 124 15.92 25.86 12.40
C THR A 124 15.75 26.63 13.71
N ARG A 125 16.79 26.66 14.55
CA ARG A 125 16.79 27.56 15.71
C ARG A 125 17.21 28.94 15.26
N LYS A 126 16.41 29.95 15.63
CA LYS A 126 16.91 31.33 15.64
C LYS A 126 18.10 31.35 16.60
N PRO A 127 19.29 31.81 16.17
CA PRO A 127 20.42 31.93 17.07
C PRO A 127 20.02 32.76 18.29
N GLY A 128 20.43 32.31 19.48
CA GLY A 128 20.17 33.05 20.71
C GLY A 128 20.87 34.41 20.69
N LEU A 129 20.43 35.36 21.55
CA LEU A 129 21.11 36.64 21.68
C LEU A 129 22.58 36.43 22.07
N THR A 130 23.48 37.06 21.32
CA THR A 130 24.90 37.13 21.68
C THR A 130 25.07 37.92 22.98
N PRO A 131 26.17 37.73 23.72
CA PRO A 131 26.45 38.48 24.94
C PRO A 131 26.36 40.01 24.72
N ALA A 132 26.82 40.50 23.57
CA ALA A 132 26.72 41.91 23.18
C ALA A 132 25.26 42.38 23.04
N MET A 133 24.40 41.60 22.38
CA MET A 133 22.97 41.92 22.25
C MET A 133 22.22 41.88 23.58
N ARG A 134 22.67 41.06 24.54
CA ARG A 134 22.10 41.05 25.90
C ARG A 134 22.49 42.30 26.68
N LYS A 135 23.75 42.73 26.55
CA LYS A 135 24.27 43.94 27.20
C LYS A 135 23.56 45.20 26.70
N ALA A 136 23.40 45.35 25.38
CA ALA A 136 22.69 46.48 24.76
C ALA A 136 21.18 46.56 25.06
N ARG A 137 20.60 45.58 25.77
CA ARG A 137 19.21 45.60 26.24
C ARG A 137 19.07 45.97 27.72
N LEU A 138 20.18 45.94 28.46
CA LEU A 138 20.26 46.25 29.88
C LEU A 138 20.75 47.68 30.14
N GLU A 139 21.39 48.29 29.14
CA GLU A 139 21.66 49.73 29.01
C GLU A 139 20.44 50.44 28.41
#